data_AF-A0A923JF75-F1
#
_entry.id   AF-A0A923JF75-F1
#
_cell.length_a   1.000
_cell.length_b   1.000
_cell.length_c   1.000
_cell.angle_alpha   90.00
_cell.angle_beta   90.00
_cell.angle_gamma   90.00
#
_symmetry.space_group_name_H-M   'P 1'
#
loop_
_entity.id
_entity.type
_entity.pdbx_description
1 polymer ?
#
loop_
_entity_poly.entity_id
_entity_poly.type
_entity_poly.pdbx_seq_one_letter_code
_entity_poly.pdbx_strand_id
1 'polypeptide(L)'
;MMDETMALDALPGGDQSVFGALPQGLRDCLGHAVRVVLVANNPAITAADFQALNIGADDVVVSFNTCIKATLLSEQSVNVFVHGYNAPDAYFFGLPYGPDVQRLFAQASERCFSMLVGCAAPMCPLPGVAMYWDRIPLPPLWNYPVDRPGGKRYVGPTTGFNALVLLDWLRGHAGYTYQLMTLGFSNEAGKLWGGHAWDYERDWLQKSDVIVVPLQPRRWWQKLFRQK
;
A
#
# COMPACT_ATOMS: atom_id res chain seq x y z
N MET A 1 -2.90 -32.41 1.74
CA MET A 1 -1.82 -32.29 2.74
C MET A 1 -2.41 -31.60 3.94
N MET A 2 -2.11 -32.10 5.13
CA MET A 2 -2.73 -31.69 6.39
C MET A 2 -2.64 -30.17 6.57
N ASP A 3 -3.79 -29.58 6.83
CA ASP A 3 -3.97 -28.20 7.26
C ASP A 3 -3.41 -28.13 8.69
N GLU A 4 -2.08 -27.93 8.80
CA GLU A 4 -1.50 -27.43 10.04
C GLU A 4 -2.09 -26.05 10.24
N THR A 5 -3.19 -25.96 11.01
CA THR A 5 -3.63 -24.72 11.65
C THR A 5 -2.45 -24.22 12.45
N MET A 6 -1.60 -23.43 11.81
CA MET A 6 -0.54 -22.71 12.49
C MET A 6 -1.24 -21.96 13.64
N ALA A 7 -0.70 -22.07 14.86
CA ALA A 7 -1.18 -21.30 16.00
C ALA A 7 -0.71 -19.85 15.80
N LEU A 8 -1.36 -19.21 14.83
CA LEU A 8 -1.08 -17.90 14.27
C LEU A 8 -1.01 -16.84 15.37
N ASP A 9 -1.88 -16.94 16.36
CA ASP A 9 -1.93 -16.07 17.54
C ASP A 9 -0.68 -16.15 18.45
N ALA A 10 0.13 -17.21 18.35
CA ALA A 10 1.35 -17.37 19.14
C ALA A 10 2.59 -16.72 18.48
N LEU A 11 2.48 -16.26 17.23
CA LEU A 11 3.55 -15.56 16.53
C LEU A 11 3.49 -14.04 16.82
N PRO A 12 4.62 -13.31 16.76
CA PRO A 12 4.62 -11.85 16.93
C PRO A 12 3.63 -11.15 15.98
N GLY A 13 2.74 -10.33 16.55
CA GLY A 13 1.67 -9.66 15.82
C GLY A 13 0.49 -10.57 15.42
N GLY A 14 0.49 -11.85 15.79
CA GLY A 14 -0.58 -12.79 15.46
C GLY A 14 -1.89 -12.52 16.18
N ASP A 15 -1.81 -11.97 17.39
CA ASP A 15 -2.93 -11.61 18.25
C ASP A 15 -3.58 -10.26 17.87
N GLN A 16 -3.01 -9.54 16.90
CA GLN A 16 -3.51 -8.22 16.51
C GLN A 16 -4.84 -8.33 15.75
N SER A 17 -5.79 -7.46 16.08
CA SER A 17 -7.04 -7.38 15.32
C SER A 17 -6.81 -6.72 13.97
N VAL A 18 -6.87 -7.50 12.87
CA VAL A 18 -6.69 -6.96 11.51
C VAL A 18 -7.75 -5.88 11.22
N PHE A 19 -9.02 -6.20 11.42
CA PHE A 19 -10.11 -5.26 11.17
C PHE A 19 -10.17 -4.14 12.23
N GLY A 20 -9.87 -4.46 13.49
CA GLY A 20 -9.93 -3.52 14.61
C GLY A 20 -8.83 -2.47 14.59
N ALA A 21 -7.70 -2.73 13.90
CA ALA A 21 -6.62 -1.77 13.73
C ALA A 21 -6.98 -0.60 12.79
N LEU A 22 -8.01 -0.74 11.96
CA LEU A 22 -8.46 0.34 11.06
C LEU A 22 -9.29 1.37 11.84
N PRO A 23 -8.96 2.68 11.76
CA PRO A 23 -9.79 3.74 12.31
C PRO A 23 -11.20 3.70 11.72
N GLN A 24 -12.22 3.99 12.53
CA GLN A 24 -13.62 3.96 12.10
C GLN A 24 -13.85 4.78 10.82
N GLY A 25 -13.34 6.02 10.76
CA GLY A 25 -13.50 6.87 9.57
C GLY A 25 -12.94 6.23 8.29
N LEU A 26 -11.81 5.52 8.38
CA LEU A 26 -11.25 4.81 7.23
C LEU A 26 -12.13 3.61 6.85
N ARG A 27 -12.66 2.87 7.83
CA ARG A 27 -13.60 1.76 7.58
C ARG A 27 -14.85 2.24 6.86
N ASP A 28 -15.39 3.39 7.28
CA ASP A 28 -16.58 3.99 6.67
C ASP A 28 -16.27 4.45 5.23
N CYS A 29 -15.14 5.12 5.01
CA CYS A 29 -14.71 5.51 3.67
C CYS A 29 -14.53 4.29 2.75
N LEU A 30 -13.88 3.23 3.22
CA LEU A 30 -13.69 2.00 2.45
C LEU A 30 -15.01 1.26 2.17
N GLY A 31 -15.97 1.30 3.09
CA GLY A 31 -17.29 0.68 2.91
C GLY A 31 -18.15 1.39 1.84
N HIS A 32 -17.94 2.69 1.64
CA HIS A 32 -18.63 3.47 0.60
C HIS A 32 -17.83 3.62 -0.70
N ALA A 33 -16.58 3.17 -0.72
CA ALA A 33 -15.70 3.38 -1.86
C ALA A 33 -16.21 2.63 -3.10
N VAL A 34 -16.14 3.28 -4.26
CA VAL A 34 -16.36 2.62 -5.56
C VAL A 34 -15.08 1.95 -6.02
N ARG A 35 -13.93 2.63 -5.84
CA ARG A 35 -12.61 2.10 -6.19
C ARG A 35 -11.60 2.39 -5.10
N VAL A 36 -10.69 1.45 -4.91
CA VAL A 36 -9.47 1.63 -4.12
C VAL A 36 -8.29 1.49 -5.06
N VAL A 37 -7.53 2.57 -5.25
CA VAL A 37 -6.43 2.64 -6.22
C VAL A 37 -5.10 2.76 -5.50
N LEU A 38 -4.28 1.70 -5.57
CA LEU A 38 -2.91 1.73 -5.08
C LEU A 38 -2.00 2.32 -6.14
N VAL A 39 -1.40 3.47 -5.82
CA VAL A 39 -0.49 4.19 -6.71
C VAL A 39 0.94 3.89 -6.31
N ALA A 40 1.65 3.13 -7.14
CA ALA A 40 3.06 2.85 -6.91
C ALA A 40 3.90 4.14 -6.95
N ASN A 41 5.09 4.10 -6.33
CA ASN A 41 6.11 5.13 -6.54
C ASN A 41 6.82 4.98 -7.90
N ASN A 42 6.11 4.56 -8.94
CA ASN A 42 6.68 4.33 -10.26
C ASN A 42 6.95 5.68 -10.97
N PRO A 43 8.19 5.99 -11.36
CA PRO A 43 8.52 7.23 -12.06
C PRO A 43 7.94 7.30 -13.49
N ALA A 44 7.37 6.21 -14.01
CA ALA A 44 6.63 6.20 -15.25
C ALA A 44 5.25 6.88 -15.13
N ILE A 45 4.65 6.86 -13.93
CA ILE A 45 3.34 7.51 -13.67
C ILE A 45 3.44 9.02 -13.83
N THR A 46 2.47 9.60 -14.52
CA THR A 46 2.32 11.00 -14.90
C THR A 46 0.93 11.54 -14.54
N ALA A 47 0.72 12.84 -14.70
CA ALA A 47 -0.59 13.47 -14.53
C ALA A 47 -1.65 12.92 -15.51
N ALA A 48 -1.26 12.48 -16.71
CA ALA A 48 -2.18 11.90 -17.68
C ALA A 48 -2.80 10.59 -17.18
N ASP A 49 -2.04 9.80 -16.41
CA ASP A 49 -2.54 8.58 -15.77
C ASP A 49 -3.63 8.89 -14.75
N PHE A 50 -3.43 9.93 -13.93
CA PHE A 50 -4.42 10.40 -12.96
C PHE A 50 -5.67 10.97 -13.62
N GLN A 51 -5.49 11.74 -14.71
CA GLN A 51 -6.61 12.25 -15.50
C GLN A 51 -7.42 11.11 -16.13
N ALA A 52 -6.75 10.10 -16.68
CA ALA A 52 -7.40 8.94 -17.28
C ALA A 52 -8.16 8.09 -16.24
N LEU A 53 -7.63 7.99 -15.02
CA LEU A 53 -8.31 7.33 -13.90
C LEU A 53 -9.57 8.10 -13.47
N ASN A 54 -9.61 9.42 -13.69
CA ASN A 54 -10.73 10.28 -13.29
C ASN A 54 -11.12 10.04 -11.82
N ILE A 55 -10.14 10.17 -10.92
CA ILE A 55 -10.33 9.98 -9.48
C ILE A 55 -11.35 11.00 -8.95
N GLY A 56 -12.40 10.51 -8.29
CA GLY A 56 -13.48 11.30 -7.72
C GLY A 56 -13.58 11.17 -6.19
N ALA A 57 -14.69 11.67 -5.64
CA ALA A 57 -14.92 11.72 -4.21
C ALA A 57 -15.18 10.36 -3.56
N ASP A 58 -15.69 9.38 -4.31
CA ASP A 58 -15.96 8.03 -3.80
C ASP A 58 -14.79 7.06 -4.02
N ASP A 59 -13.63 7.59 -4.45
CA ASP A 59 -12.42 6.81 -4.61
C ASP A 59 -11.49 6.98 -3.41
N VAL A 60 -10.83 5.87 -3.05
CA VAL A 60 -9.73 5.85 -2.09
C VAL A 60 -8.43 5.69 -2.85
N VAL A 61 -7.50 6.62 -2.68
CA VAL A 61 -6.17 6.58 -3.29
C VAL A 61 -5.13 6.27 -2.23
N VAL A 62 -4.36 5.21 -2.47
CA VAL A 62 -3.34 4.71 -1.55
C VAL A 62 -1.95 5.04 -2.09
N SER A 63 -1.15 5.75 -1.30
CA SER A 63 0.21 6.17 -1.63
C SER A 63 1.23 5.65 -0.61
N PHE A 64 2.49 5.51 -1.01
CA PHE A 64 3.49 4.76 -0.21
C PHE A 64 4.71 5.59 0.18
N ASN A 65 5.15 5.38 1.42
CA ASN A 65 6.40 5.89 1.99
C ASN A 65 6.52 7.41 1.82
N THR A 66 7.49 7.89 1.03
CA THR A 66 7.71 9.32 0.76
C THR A 66 6.61 9.95 -0.10
N CYS A 67 5.62 9.18 -0.56
CA CYS A 67 4.45 9.66 -1.28
C CYS A 67 4.79 10.60 -2.44
N ILE A 68 5.74 10.19 -3.29
CA ILE A 68 6.30 11.04 -4.36
C ILE A 68 5.27 11.49 -5.41
N LYS A 69 4.05 10.94 -5.37
CA LYS A 69 2.92 11.30 -6.24
C LYS A 69 1.91 12.22 -5.55
N ALA A 70 2.20 12.72 -4.36
CA ALA A 70 1.29 13.56 -3.57
C ALA A 70 0.81 14.81 -4.32
N THR A 71 1.64 15.39 -5.20
CA THR A 71 1.26 16.53 -6.05
C THR A 71 0.15 16.23 -7.06
N LEU A 72 -0.11 14.95 -7.35
CA LEU A 72 -1.16 14.50 -8.28
C LEU A 72 -2.45 14.09 -7.57
N LEU A 73 -2.44 14.06 -6.23
CA LEU A 73 -3.59 13.66 -5.42
C LEU A 73 -4.59 14.80 -5.27
N SER A 74 -5.86 14.44 -5.10
CA SER A 74 -6.97 15.37 -4.90
C SER A 74 -7.39 15.41 -3.44
N GLU A 75 -7.76 16.60 -2.95
CA GLU A 75 -8.42 16.77 -1.65
C GLU A 75 -9.85 16.21 -1.63
N GLN A 76 -10.45 15.98 -2.80
CA GLN A 76 -11.80 15.43 -2.92
C GLN A 76 -11.83 13.91 -2.71
N SER A 77 -10.78 13.18 -3.10
CA SER A 77 -10.69 11.74 -2.84
C SER A 77 -10.32 11.45 -1.39
N VAL A 78 -10.57 10.22 -0.95
CA VAL A 78 -9.98 9.74 0.31
C VAL A 78 -8.53 9.36 0.05
N ASN A 79 -7.59 9.86 0.84
CA ASN A 79 -6.16 9.60 0.67
C ASN A 79 -5.63 8.77 1.85
N VAL A 80 -5.02 7.63 1.55
CA VAL A 80 -4.38 6.76 2.54
C VAL A 80 -2.88 6.73 2.29
N PHE A 81 -2.10 7.20 3.26
CA PHE A 81 -0.64 7.22 3.18
C PHE A 81 -0.06 6.07 4.00
N VAL A 82 0.59 5.13 3.32
CA VAL A 82 1.10 3.90 3.94
C VAL A 82 2.61 3.98 4.10
N HIS A 83 3.09 3.74 5.31
CA HIS A 83 4.50 3.87 5.66
C HIS A 83 5.04 2.55 6.20
N GLY A 84 6.12 2.07 5.57
CA GLY A 84 6.88 0.93 6.09
C GLY A 84 7.80 1.37 7.21
N TYR A 85 7.91 0.53 8.24
CA TYR A 85 8.86 0.71 9.33
C TYR A 85 10.27 0.28 8.91
N ASN A 86 11.27 1.12 9.21
CA ASN A 86 12.68 0.78 9.13
C ASN A 86 13.18 0.37 10.52
N ALA A 87 13.19 -0.94 10.79
CA ALA A 87 13.52 -1.47 12.11
C ALA A 87 14.92 -1.06 12.64
N PRO A 88 16.01 -1.06 11.83
CA PRO A 88 17.34 -0.67 12.32
C PRO A 88 17.43 0.74 12.89
N ASP A 89 16.74 1.71 12.28
CA ASP A 89 16.83 3.12 12.63
C ASP A 89 15.54 3.64 13.31
N ALA A 90 14.60 2.75 13.60
CA ALA A 90 13.34 3.01 14.30
C ALA A 90 12.50 4.18 13.75
N TYR A 91 12.38 4.31 12.42
CA TYR A 91 11.54 5.34 11.79
C TYR A 91 10.61 4.76 10.71
N PHE A 92 9.63 5.55 10.29
CA PHE A 92 8.74 5.22 9.18
C PHE A 92 9.13 6.00 7.91
N PHE A 93 9.29 5.31 6.80
CA PHE A 93 9.69 5.96 5.56
C PHE A 93 8.67 7.01 5.12
N GLY A 94 9.13 8.24 4.86
CA GLY A 94 8.27 9.35 4.45
C GLY A 94 7.57 10.09 5.58
N LEU A 95 7.89 9.76 6.84
CA LEU A 95 7.54 10.59 7.99
C LEU A 95 8.80 11.35 8.50
N PRO A 96 8.66 12.62 8.93
CA PRO A 96 7.45 13.45 8.85
C PRO A 96 7.04 13.73 7.39
N TYR A 97 5.76 14.03 7.20
CA TYR A 97 5.20 14.25 5.87
C TYR A 97 5.90 15.39 5.12
N GLY A 98 6.06 15.21 3.81
CA GLY A 98 6.43 16.30 2.90
C GLY A 98 5.31 17.33 2.72
N PRO A 99 5.61 18.49 2.13
CA PRO A 99 4.69 19.63 2.06
C PRO A 99 3.38 19.31 1.33
N ASP A 100 3.42 18.49 0.28
CA ASP A 100 2.22 18.15 -0.50
C ASP A 100 1.22 17.29 0.29
N VAL A 101 1.73 16.36 1.12
CA VAL A 101 0.87 15.56 1.99
C VAL A 101 0.36 16.41 3.15
N GLN A 102 1.21 17.26 3.74
CA GLN A 102 0.79 18.21 4.77
C GLN A 102 -0.33 19.14 4.27
N ARG A 103 -0.24 19.61 3.02
CA ARG A 103 -1.29 20.41 2.37
C ARG A 103 -2.62 19.65 2.32
N LEU A 104 -2.62 18.39 1.91
CA LEU A 104 -3.85 17.57 1.86
C LEU A 104 -4.47 17.41 3.25
N PHE A 105 -3.67 17.13 4.28
CA PHE A 105 -4.17 17.09 5.65
C PHE A 105 -4.71 18.44 6.14
N ALA A 106 -4.11 19.55 5.72
CA ALA A 106 -4.59 20.88 6.08
C ALA A 106 -5.92 21.25 5.40
N GLN A 107 -6.19 20.69 4.21
CA GLN A 107 -7.37 21.01 3.41
C GLN A 107 -8.54 20.04 3.62
N ALA A 108 -8.26 18.76 3.86
CA ALA A 108 -9.25 17.69 3.93
C ALA A 108 -8.84 16.62 4.95
N SER A 109 -8.63 17.04 6.20
CA SER A 109 -8.11 16.19 7.29
C SER A 109 -8.92 14.90 7.52
N GLU A 110 -10.24 14.99 7.41
CA GLU A 110 -11.21 13.92 7.60
C GLU A 110 -11.21 12.89 6.46
N ARG A 111 -10.55 13.23 5.33
CA ARG A 111 -10.39 12.37 4.16
C ARG A 111 -8.96 11.87 4.02
N CYS A 112 -8.09 12.16 4.99
CA CYS A 112 -6.69 11.75 4.99
C CYS A 112 -6.41 10.79 6.15
N PHE A 113 -5.87 9.62 5.83
CA PHE A 113 -5.53 8.59 6.80
C PHE A 113 -4.09 8.15 6.65
N SER A 114 -3.49 7.71 7.75
CA SER A 114 -2.15 7.09 7.72
C SER A 114 -2.27 5.61 8.05
N MET A 115 -1.43 4.78 7.43
CA MET A 115 -1.29 3.38 7.78
C MET A 115 0.17 3.04 8.01
N LEU A 116 0.48 2.54 9.19
CA LEU A 116 1.83 2.15 9.60
C LEU A 116 1.92 0.62 9.58
N VAL A 117 2.87 0.08 8.82
CA VAL A 117 3.06 -1.37 8.68
C VAL A 117 4.47 -1.78 9.11
N GLY A 118 4.60 -2.96 9.70
CA GLY A 118 5.89 -3.45 10.18
C GLY A 118 6.32 -2.86 11.52
N CYS A 119 5.41 -2.29 12.30
CA CYS A 119 5.78 -1.67 13.57
C CYS A 119 6.37 -2.72 14.53
N ALA A 120 7.61 -2.52 14.96
CA ALA A 120 8.32 -3.44 15.86
C ALA A 120 8.58 -2.85 17.26
N ALA A 121 8.09 -1.64 17.54
CA ALA A 121 8.30 -0.94 18.81
C ALA A 121 6.98 -0.39 19.34
N PRO A 122 6.70 -0.45 20.66
CA PRO A 122 5.48 0.10 21.24
C PRO A 122 5.24 1.56 20.83
N MET A 123 4.03 1.87 20.36
CA MET A 123 3.62 3.22 19.97
C MET A 123 2.25 3.55 20.55
N CYS A 124 2.04 4.81 20.87
CA CYS A 124 0.72 5.29 21.27
C CYS A 124 -0.23 5.31 20.07
N PRO A 125 -1.50 4.89 20.24
CA PRO A 125 -2.49 5.01 19.19
C PRO A 125 -2.71 6.48 18.84
N LEU A 126 -2.83 6.79 17.54
CA LEU A 126 -3.10 8.12 17.02
C LEU A 126 -4.42 8.12 16.24
N PRO A 127 -5.26 9.17 16.37
CA PRO A 127 -6.48 9.29 15.57
C PRO A 127 -6.16 9.27 14.07
N GLY A 128 -6.98 8.56 13.29
CA GLY A 128 -6.79 8.48 11.82
C GLY A 128 -5.56 7.69 11.38
N VAL A 129 -4.88 7.00 12.31
CA VAL A 129 -3.72 6.15 12.02
C VAL A 129 -4.10 4.68 12.24
N ALA A 130 -4.07 3.89 11.17
CA ALA A 130 -4.06 2.44 11.27
C ALA A 130 -2.64 1.96 11.59
N MET A 131 -2.50 1.05 12.53
CA MET A 131 -1.19 0.54 12.95
C MET A 131 -1.19 -0.97 12.98
N TYR A 132 -0.27 -1.56 12.22
CA TYR A 132 -0.05 -2.99 12.17
C TYR A 132 1.35 -3.35 12.68
N TRP A 133 1.37 -4.29 13.63
CA TRP A 133 2.55 -4.79 14.30
C TRP A 133 3.20 -5.89 13.49
N ASP A 134 4.52 -5.85 13.38
CA ASP A 134 5.32 -6.85 12.65
C ASP A 134 4.67 -7.26 11.32
N ARG A 135 4.17 -8.49 11.20
CA ARG A 135 3.38 -8.93 10.06
C ARG A 135 1.90 -8.94 10.38
N ILE A 136 1.11 -8.33 9.49
CA ILE A 136 -0.35 -8.46 9.52
C ILE A 136 -0.68 -9.96 9.37
N PRO A 137 -1.53 -10.55 10.24
CA PRO A 137 -1.80 -11.98 10.29
C PRO A 137 -2.73 -12.43 9.15
N LEU A 138 -2.31 -12.21 7.92
CA LEU A 138 -3.00 -12.61 6.69
C LEU A 138 -2.15 -13.64 5.94
N PRO A 139 -2.76 -14.71 5.37
CA PRO A 139 -2.00 -15.82 4.80
C PRO A 139 -0.91 -15.42 3.78
N PRO A 140 -1.15 -14.48 2.84
CA PRO A 140 -0.10 -14.09 1.90
C PRO A 140 1.11 -13.41 2.55
N LEU A 141 0.94 -12.75 3.70
CA LEU A 141 2.00 -12.04 4.42
C LEU A 141 2.77 -12.97 5.38
N TRP A 142 2.09 -13.96 5.97
CA TRP A 142 2.75 -14.97 6.78
C TRP A 142 3.48 -16.03 5.97
N ASN A 143 2.93 -16.42 4.83
CA ASN A 143 3.61 -17.31 3.89
C ASN A 143 4.64 -16.60 3.01
N TYR A 144 4.98 -15.34 3.32
CA TYR A 144 5.97 -14.58 2.57
C TYR A 144 7.36 -15.23 2.68
N PRO A 145 8.06 -15.47 1.56
CA PRO A 145 9.37 -16.11 1.57
C PRO A 145 10.38 -15.39 2.46
N VAL A 146 11.06 -16.14 3.33
CA VAL A 146 12.07 -15.59 4.25
C VAL A 146 13.44 -15.54 3.59
N ASP A 147 13.83 -16.60 2.90
CA ASP A 147 15.17 -16.75 2.32
C ASP A 147 15.16 -16.66 0.79
N ARG A 148 16.18 -16.00 0.24
CA ARG A 148 16.46 -15.95 -1.20
C ARG A 148 17.10 -17.26 -1.66
N PRO A 149 17.07 -17.57 -2.96
CA PRO A 149 18.01 -18.52 -3.56
C PRO A 149 19.45 -18.11 -3.21
N GLY A 150 20.14 -18.92 -2.40
CA GLY A 150 21.47 -18.63 -1.85
C GLY A 150 21.53 -18.25 -0.37
N GLY A 151 20.41 -18.33 0.38
CA GLY A 151 20.40 -18.28 1.85
C GLY A 151 20.44 -16.88 2.47
N LYS A 152 20.49 -15.80 1.69
CA LYS A 152 20.32 -14.43 2.19
C LYS A 152 18.85 -14.13 2.44
N ARG A 153 18.50 -13.53 3.57
CA ARG A 153 17.11 -13.15 3.87
C ARG A 153 16.55 -12.05 2.96
N TYR A 154 15.26 -12.14 2.65
CA TYR A 154 14.49 -11.00 2.17
C TYR A 154 14.30 -9.98 3.29
N VAL A 155 14.09 -8.71 2.92
CA VAL A 155 13.82 -7.63 3.89
C VAL A 155 12.36 -7.60 4.34
N GLY A 156 11.56 -8.60 3.93
CA GLY A 156 10.12 -8.69 4.18
C GLY A 156 9.26 -8.19 3.01
N PRO A 157 7.92 -8.22 3.19
CA PRO A 157 6.97 -7.72 2.19
C PRO A 157 7.13 -6.22 1.96
N THR A 158 6.91 -5.76 0.73
CA THR A 158 6.90 -4.32 0.43
C THR A 158 5.76 -3.61 1.16
N THR A 159 5.92 -2.30 1.44
CA THR A 159 4.82 -1.47 1.96
C THR A 159 3.56 -1.58 1.08
N GLY A 160 3.75 -1.62 -0.24
CA GLY A 160 2.68 -1.80 -1.22
C GLY A 160 1.97 -3.14 -1.08
N PHE A 161 2.72 -4.24 -0.93
CA PHE A 161 2.14 -5.57 -0.78
C PHE A 161 1.37 -5.75 0.53
N ASN A 162 1.86 -5.19 1.64
CA ASN A 162 1.11 -5.18 2.92
C ASN A 162 -0.27 -4.53 2.74
N ALA A 163 -0.31 -3.33 2.14
CA ALA A 163 -1.56 -2.62 1.90
C ALA A 163 -2.47 -3.37 0.93
N LEU A 164 -1.90 -3.92 -0.14
CA LEU A 164 -2.64 -4.63 -1.18
C LEU A 164 -3.33 -5.87 -0.62
N VAL A 165 -2.62 -6.70 0.15
CA VAL A 165 -3.18 -7.91 0.78
C VAL A 165 -4.26 -7.57 1.80
N LEU A 166 -4.06 -6.52 2.60
CA LEU A 166 -5.06 -6.06 3.56
C LEU A 166 -6.35 -5.59 2.87
N LEU A 167 -6.23 -4.75 1.85
CA LEU A 167 -7.37 -4.21 1.11
C LEU A 167 -8.08 -5.30 0.30
N ASP A 168 -7.33 -6.26 -0.25
CA ASP A 168 -7.89 -7.44 -0.89
C ASP A 168 -8.71 -8.28 0.09
N TRP A 169 -8.15 -8.58 1.26
CA TRP A 169 -8.84 -9.31 2.32
C TRP A 169 -10.10 -8.61 2.82
N LEU A 170 -10.09 -7.28 2.91
CA LEU A 170 -11.29 -6.50 3.27
C LEU A 170 -12.43 -6.67 2.28
N ARG A 171 -12.17 -6.85 0.97
CA ARG A 171 -13.24 -7.13 -0.02
C ARG A 171 -14.00 -8.43 0.24
N GLY A 172 -13.42 -9.36 1.01
CA GLY A 172 -14.10 -10.56 1.47
C GLY A 172 -15.11 -10.32 2.61
N HIS A 173 -15.17 -9.11 3.17
CA HIS A 173 -16.06 -8.77 4.29
C HIS A 173 -17.34 -8.09 3.81
N ALA A 174 -18.44 -8.36 4.51
CA ALA A 174 -19.72 -7.73 4.22
C ALA A 174 -19.62 -6.20 4.32
N GLY A 175 -20.12 -5.51 3.29
CA GLY A 175 -20.09 -4.04 3.21
C GLY A 175 -18.90 -3.44 2.45
N TYR A 176 -17.94 -4.25 1.99
CA TYR A 176 -16.81 -3.78 1.18
C TYR A 176 -16.91 -4.32 -0.24
N THR A 177 -17.31 -3.47 -1.18
CA THR A 177 -17.63 -3.89 -2.57
C THR A 177 -16.83 -3.16 -3.64
N TYR A 178 -15.82 -2.38 -3.24
CA TYR A 178 -15.01 -1.61 -4.15
C TYR A 178 -14.21 -2.49 -5.12
N GLN A 179 -13.91 -1.91 -6.28
CA GLN A 179 -12.88 -2.45 -7.17
C GLN A 179 -11.49 -2.12 -6.62
N LEU A 180 -10.63 -3.14 -6.48
CA LEU A 180 -9.25 -2.95 -6.08
C LEU A 180 -8.37 -2.83 -7.33
N MET A 181 -7.62 -1.73 -7.43
CA MET A 181 -6.85 -1.38 -8.61
C MET A 181 -5.41 -1.03 -8.25
N THR A 182 -4.49 -1.31 -9.17
CA THR A 182 -3.07 -0.92 -9.04
C THR A 182 -2.62 -0.08 -10.22
N LEU A 183 -1.96 1.05 -9.96
CA LEU A 183 -1.34 1.92 -10.96
C LEU A 183 0.18 1.86 -10.82
N GLY A 184 0.86 1.45 -11.89
CA GLY A 184 2.33 1.44 -11.97
C GLY A 184 3.02 0.33 -11.17
N PHE A 185 2.28 -0.70 -10.74
CA PHE A 185 2.84 -1.97 -10.23
C PHE A 185 3.37 -2.84 -11.40
N SER A 186 4.22 -2.23 -12.24
CA SER A 186 4.76 -2.83 -13.45
C SER A 186 6.30 -2.84 -13.42
N ASN A 187 6.91 -3.55 -14.38
CA ASN A 187 8.36 -3.51 -14.58
C ASN A 187 8.83 -2.24 -15.32
N GLU A 188 7.90 -1.37 -15.72
CA GLU A 188 8.24 -0.16 -16.46
C GLU A 188 8.97 0.83 -15.54
N ALA A 189 10.17 1.25 -15.95
CA ALA A 189 11.08 2.14 -15.23
C ALA A 189 11.83 1.57 -14.00
N GLY A 190 11.87 0.24 -13.84
CA GLY A 190 12.75 -0.43 -12.88
C GLY A 190 12.21 -0.46 -11.44
N LYS A 191 12.98 -1.06 -10.53
CA LYS A 191 12.64 -1.19 -9.10
C LYS A 191 13.34 -0.09 -8.31
N LEU A 192 12.59 0.68 -7.52
CA LEU A 192 13.18 1.68 -6.61
C LEU A 192 13.91 1.03 -5.43
N TRP A 193 13.50 -0.18 -5.02
CA TRP A 193 14.04 -0.86 -3.85
C TRP A 193 14.28 -2.35 -4.14
N GLY A 194 15.45 -2.85 -3.75
CA GLY A 194 15.83 -4.25 -3.88
C GLY A 194 15.58 -5.03 -2.59
N GLY A 195 15.63 -6.35 -2.68
CA GLY A 195 15.67 -7.22 -1.50
C GLY A 195 14.32 -7.72 -0.97
N HIS A 196 13.23 -7.44 -1.68
CA HIS A 196 11.91 -8.07 -1.50
C HIS A 196 11.76 -9.31 -2.40
N ALA A 197 10.86 -10.22 -2.02
CA ALA A 197 10.46 -11.39 -2.81
C ALA A 197 9.52 -10.97 -3.95
N TRP A 198 10.04 -10.17 -4.87
CA TRP A 198 9.26 -9.57 -5.95
C TRP A 198 8.53 -10.59 -6.83
N ASP A 199 9.08 -11.79 -7.01
CA ASP A 199 8.43 -12.81 -7.83
C ASP A 199 7.21 -13.39 -7.11
N TYR A 200 7.27 -13.53 -5.79
CA TYR A 200 6.13 -13.91 -4.96
C TYR A 200 5.03 -12.84 -4.98
N GLU A 201 5.37 -11.57 -4.76
CA GLU A 201 4.38 -10.47 -4.76
C GLU A 201 3.69 -10.34 -6.12
N ARG A 202 4.43 -10.55 -7.21
CA ARG A 202 3.91 -10.49 -8.58
C ARG A 202 3.05 -11.69 -8.94
N ASP A 203 3.49 -12.89 -8.58
CA ASP A 203 2.70 -14.12 -8.76
C ASP A 203 1.37 -14.03 -8.00
N TRP A 204 1.40 -13.52 -6.77
CA TRP A 204 0.18 -13.26 -6.00
C TRP A 204 -0.75 -12.26 -6.71
N LEU A 205 -0.21 -11.12 -7.18
CA LEU A 205 -1.00 -10.11 -7.90
C LEU A 205 -1.56 -10.63 -9.25
N GLN A 206 -0.83 -11.52 -9.94
CA GLN A 206 -1.31 -12.13 -11.18
C GLN A 206 -2.45 -13.14 -10.96
N LYS A 207 -2.51 -13.75 -9.77
CA LYS A 207 -3.53 -14.73 -9.40
C LYS A 207 -4.73 -14.12 -8.69
N SER A 208 -4.67 -12.86 -8.29
CA SER A 208 -5.80 -12.14 -7.72
C SER A 208 -6.69 -11.55 -8.82
N ASP A 209 -7.89 -11.12 -8.42
CA ASP A 209 -8.85 -10.39 -9.26
C ASP A 209 -8.60 -8.85 -9.24
N VAL A 210 -7.43 -8.43 -8.76
CA VAL A 210 -7.04 -7.01 -8.70
C VAL A 210 -6.80 -6.47 -10.10
N ILE A 211 -7.39 -5.31 -10.40
CA ILE A 211 -7.31 -4.68 -11.72
C ILE A 211 -5.96 -3.95 -11.84
N VAL A 212 -5.10 -4.43 -12.74
CA VAL A 212 -3.86 -3.72 -13.08
C VAL A 212 -4.13 -2.67 -14.14
N VAL A 213 -4.00 -1.39 -13.78
CA VAL A 213 -4.25 -0.26 -14.67
C VAL A 213 -3.02 -0.01 -15.54
N PRO A 214 -3.13 -0.09 -16.87
CA PRO A 214 -2.02 0.21 -17.76
C PRO A 214 -1.67 1.69 -17.70
N LEU A 215 -0.38 2.01 -17.76
CA LEU A 215 0.07 3.39 -17.85
C LEU A 215 -0.26 3.97 -19.24
N GLN A 216 -0.53 5.26 -19.26
CA GLN A 216 -0.79 6.00 -20.49
C GLN A 216 0.45 5.96 -21.39
N PRO A 217 0.25 5.71 -22.70
CA PRO A 217 1.36 5.59 -23.63
C PRO A 217 2.13 6.91 -23.71
N ARG A 218 3.44 6.83 -23.47
CA ARG A 218 4.34 7.97 -23.62
C ARG A 218 4.64 8.23 -25.09
N ARG A 219 4.60 9.50 -25.49
CA ARG A 219 5.01 9.91 -26.83
C ARG A 219 6.50 9.58 -27.04
N TRP A 220 6.87 9.18 -28.26
CA TRP A 220 8.20 8.69 -28.60
C TRP A 220 9.34 9.66 -28.22
N TRP A 221 9.12 10.97 -28.34
CA TRP A 221 10.11 11.99 -27.97
C TRP A 221 10.33 12.10 -26.46
N GLN A 222 9.32 11.84 -25.62
CA GLN A 222 9.48 11.82 -24.16
C GLN A 222 10.36 10.66 -23.68
N LYS A 223 10.47 9.58 -24.47
CA LYS A 223 11.39 8.47 -24.19
C LYS A 223 12.85 8.84 -24.48
N LEU A 224 13.10 9.71 -25.47
CA LEU A 224 14.45 10.11 -25.89
C LEU A 224 15.12 11.07 -24.89
N PHE A 225 14.37 11.96 -24.23
CA PHE A 225 14.94 12.96 -23.30
C PHE A 225 15.16 12.46 -21.87
N ARG A 226 14.90 11.16 -21.58
CA ARG A 226 14.99 10.58 -20.24
C ARG A 226 16.23 9.72 -19.99
N GLN A 227 17.14 9.62 -20.96
CA GLN A 227 18.51 9.14 -20.71
C GLN A 227 19.35 10.28 -20.10
N LYS A 228 19.14 10.56 -18.81
CA LYS A 228 20.13 11.22 -17.93
C LYS A 228 19.96 10.67 -16.53
#